data_AF-A0A2T5I5J0-F1
#
_entry.id   AF-A0A2T5I5J0-F1
#
_cell.length_a   1.000
_cell.length_b   1.000
_cell.length_c   1.000
_cell.angle_alpha   90.00
_cell.angle_beta   90.00
_cell.angle_gamma   90.00
#
_symmetry.space_group_name_H-M   'P 1'
#
loop_
_entity.id
_entity.type
_entity.pdbx_description
1 polymer ?
#
loop_
_entity_poly.entity_id
_entity_poly.type
_entity_poly.pdbx_seq_one_letter_code
_entity_poly.pdbx_strand_id
1 'polypeptide(L)'
;MRLTLHSRIKELANRNKELSDSLLAIKWLGNQGSHSDKLTRDDIFDALDILDFILNDLFICPQMKIKKLVTKINKAKGPVKKRSMVP
;
A
#
# COMPACT_ATOMS: atom_id res chain seq x y z
N MET A 1 -21.28 16.19 -2.56
CA MET A 1 -20.02 16.75 -3.11
C MET A 1 -18.98 15.65 -3.20
N ARG A 2 -18.16 15.64 -4.27
CA ARG A 2 -17.06 14.68 -4.45
C ARG A 2 -15.81 15.21 -3.75
N LEU A 3 -15.18 14.39 -2.90
CA LEU A 3 -13.92 14.75 -2.25
C LEU A 3 -12.78 14.91 -3.28
N THR A 4 -11.90 15.89 -3.04
CA THR A 4 -10.67 16.07 -3.84
C THR A 4 -9.70 14.90 -3.63
N LEU A 5 -8.72 14.72 -4.51
CA LEU A 5 -7.66 13.72 -4.32
C LEU A 5 -6.95 13.90 -2.96
N HIS A 6 -6.55 15.12 -2.64
CA HIS A 6 -5.89 15.44 -1.37
C HIS A 6 -6.75 15.08 -0.16
N SER A 7 -8.04 15.43 -0.18
CA SER A 7 -8.98 15.08 0.89
C SER A 7 -9.15 13.58 1.03
N ARG A 8 -9.25 12.84 -0.09
CA ARG A 8 -9.35 11.37 -0.09
C ARG A 8 -8.10 10.72 0.52
N ILE A 9 -6.91 11.24 0.23
CA ILE A 9 -5.67 10.73 0.81
C ILE A 9 -5.63 11.02 2.32
N LYS A 10 -6.04 12.22 2.76
CA LYS A 10 -6.12 12.55 4.20
C LYS A 10 -7.08 11.64 4.96
N GLU A 11 -8.25 11.36 4.40
CA GLU A 11 -9.22 10.43 5.00
C GLU A 11 -8.67 9.00 5.16
N LEU A 12 -7.73 8.57 4.31
CA LEU A 12 -7.08 7.26 4.42
C LEU A 12 -6.28 7.13 5.73
N ALA A 13 -5.81 8.23 6.31
CA ALA A 13 -5.04 8.20 7.56
C ALA A 13 -5.80 7.55 8.72
N ASN A 14 -7.14 7.61 8.68
CA ASN A 14 -8.03 6.97 9.65
C ASN A 14 -7.97 5.43 9.61
N ARG A 15 -7.44 4.84 8.53
CA ARG A 15 -7.35 3.38 8.31
C ARG A 15 -5.92 2.91 8.22
N ASN A 16 -5.07 3.67 7.52
CA ASN A 16 -3.66 3.39 7.35
C ASN A 16 -2.90 4.71 7.20
N LYS A 17 -2.33 5.19 8.32
CA LYS A 17 -1.60 6.45 8.38
C LYS A 17 -0.33 6.42 7.53
N GLU A 18 0.44 5.34 7.59
CA GLU A 18 1.69 5.19 6.84
C GLU A 18 1.46 5.26 5.32
N LEU A 19 0.41 4.57 4.84
CA LEU A 19 0.02 4.62 3.44
C LEU A 19 -0.49 6.03 3.03
N SER A 20 -1.21 6.71 3.91
CA SER A 20 -1.66 8.10 3.68
C SER A 20 -0.48 9.06 3.55
N ASP A 21 0.48 8.98 4.48
CA ASP A 21 1.69 9.82 4.48
C ASP A 21 2.54 9.57 3.22
N SER A 22 2.70 8.30 2.82
CA SER A 22 3.42 7.90 1.61
C SER A 22 2.78 8.48 0.34
N LEU A 23 1.45 8.39 0.22
CA LEU A 23 0.71 8.95 -0.91
C LEU A 23 0.76 10.49 -0.95
N LEU A 24 0.79 11.14 0.22
CA LEU A 24 0.96 12.60 0.29
C LEU A 24 2.35 13.02 -0.18
N ALA A 25 3.40 12.29 0.18
CA ALA A 25 4.77 12.58 -0.27
C ALA A 25 4.88 12.58 -1.80
N ILE A 26 4.38 11.52 -2.47
CA ILE A 26 4.34 11.47 -3.94
C ILE A 26 3.50 12.61 -4.52
N LYS A 27 2.34 12.93 -3.91
CA LYS A 27 1.50 14.03 -4.38
C LYS A 27 2.24 15.36 -4.35
N TRP A 28 3.03 15.63 -3.31
CA TRP A 28 3.82 16.85 -3.21
C TRP A 28 4.92 16.90 -4.27
N LEU A 29 5.66 15.80 -4.49
CA LEU A 29 6.66 15.72 -5.56
C LEU A 29 6.03 15.92 -6.95
N GLY A 30 4.88 15.28 -7.21
CA GLY A 30 4.14 15.46 -8.47
C GLY A 30 3.61 16.89 -8.68
N ASN A 31 3.17 17.55 -7.61
CA ASN A 31 2.74 18.95 -7.65
C ASN A 31 3.89 19.90 -8.01
N GLN A 32 5.08 19.67 -7.44
CA GLN A 32 6.29 20.46 -7.76
C GLN A 32 6.71 20.24 -9.21
N GLY A 33 6.72 18.99 -9.68
CA GLY A 33 7.11 18.66 -11.06
C GLY A 33 6.16 19.23 -12.13
N SER A 34 4.89 19.45 -11.79
CA SER A 34 3.91 20.03 -12.72
C SER A 34 3.96 21.56 -12.80
N HIS A 35 4.61 22.23 -11.84
CA HIS A 35 4.78 23.70 -11.84
C HIS A 35 6.18 24.15 -12.33
N SER A 36 6.92 23.28 -13.01
CA SER A 36 8.27 23.56 -13.58
C SER A 36 9.36 23.89 -12.54
N ASP A 37 9.15 23.52 -11.27
CA ASP A 37 10.18 23.62 -10.25
C ASP A 37 11.31 22.61 -10.48
N LYS A 38 12.51 22.92 -9.97
CA LYS A 38 13.70 22.07 -10.03
C LYS A 38 13.50 20.81 -9.18
N LEU A 39 12.78 19.81 -9.69
CA LEU A 39 13.01 18.44 -9.25
C LEU A 39 14.36 17.98 -9.79
N THR A 40 15.13 17.37 -8.91
CA THR A 40 16.32 16.64 -9.28
C THR A 40 15.95 15.23 -9.75
N ARG A 41 16.92 14.53 -10.34
CA ARG A 41 16.76 13.12 -10.67
C ARG A 41 16.56 12.25 -9.41
N ASP A 42 17.18 12.64 -8.30
CA ASP A 42 17.10 11.91 -7.04
C ASP A 42 15.69 12.01 -6.43
N ASP A 43 15.07 13.19 -6.49
CA ASP A 43 13.66 13.38 -6.06
C ASP A 43 12.69 12.46 -6.83
N ILE A 44 12.99 12.16 -8.11
CA ILE A 44 12.19 11.24 -8.93
C ILE A 44 12.42 9.80 -8.47
N PHE A 45 13.67 9.42 -8.17
CA PHE A 45 13.96 8.08 -7.64
C PHE A 45 13.29 7.86 -6.29
N ASP A 46 13.33 8.85 -5.39
CA ASP A 46 12.60 8.80 -4.12
C ASP A 46 11.09 8.60 -4.34
N ALA A 47 10.48 9.29 -5.30
CA ALA A 47 9.07 9.11 -5.64
C ALA A 47 8.76 7.69 -6.14
N LEU A 48 9.66 7.10 -6.94
CA LEU A 48 9.52 5.74 -7.47
C LEU A 48 9.65 4.67 -6.37
N ASP A 49 10.60 4.84 -5.45
CA ASP A 49 10.76 3.93 -4.30
C ASP A 49 9.53 3.96 -3.39
N ILE A 50 8.97 5.15 -3.13
CA ILE A 50 7.72 5.28 -2.36
C ILE A 50 6.55 4.66 -3.12
N LEU A 51 6.51 4.80 -4.45
CA LEU A 51 5.45 4.21 -5.27
C LEU A 51 5.51 2.68 -5.24
N ASP A 52 6.71 2.10 -5.34
CA ASP A 52 6.91 0.66 -5.23
C ASP A 52 6.46 0.14 -3.86
N PHE A 53 6.81 0.83 -2.77
CA PHE A 53 6.32 0.51 -1.43
C PHE A 53 4.78 0.51 -1.35
N ILE A 54 4.12 1.54 -1.88
CA ILE A 54 2.66 1.65 -1.89
C ILE A 54 2.02 0.51 -2.69
N LEU A 55 2.56 0.18 -3.86
CA LEU A 55 2.04 -0.90 -4.69
C LEU A 55 2.19 -2.27 -4.01
N ASN A 56 3.33 -2.47 -3.34
CA ASN A 56 3.56 -3.68 -2.56
C ASN A 56 2.56 -3.79 -1.40
N ASP A 57 2.35 -2.74 -0.61
CA ASP A 57 1.41 -2.77 0.52
C ASP A 57 -0.04 -3.02 0.07
N LEU A 58 -0.47 -2.31 -0.98
CA LEU A 58 -1.86 -2.36 -1.46
C LEU A 58 -2.21 -3.64 -2.20
N PHE A 59 -1.34 -4.12 -3.08
CA PHE A 59 -1.67 -5.18 -4.04
C PHE A 59 -0.91 -6.47 -3.79
N ILE A 60 0.35 -6.37 -3.39
CA ILE A 60 1.20 -7.53 -3.12
C ILE A 60 1.10 -7.84 -1.64
N CYS A 61 -0.07 -8.33 -1.24
CA CYS A 61 -0.37 -8.62 0.16
C CYS A 61 -0.33 -10.14 0.46
N PRO A 62 0.86 -10.78 0.60
CA PRO A 62 0.99 -12.10 1.24
C PRO A 62 0.29 -12.14 2.60
N GLN A 63 0.27 -11.00 3.29
CA GLN A 63 -0.37 -10.76 4.57
C GLN A 63 -1.81 -11.29 4.60
N MET A 64 -2.62 -11.07 3.55
CA MET A 64 -4.01 -11.52 3.55
C MET A 64 -4.15 -13.04 3.47
N LYS A 65 -3.34 -13.69 2.63
CA LYS A 65 -3.32 -15.15 2.51
C LYS A 65 -2.82 -15.78 3.81
N ILE A 66 -1.77 -15.21 4.40
CA ILE A 66 -1.19 -15.65 5.67
C ILE A 66 -2.16 -15.41 6.83
N LYS A 67 -2.76 -14.22 6.95
CA LYS A 67 -3.79 -13.91 7.96
C LYS A 67 -4.96 -14.88 7.86
N LYS A 68 -5.47 -15.13 6.65
CA LYS A 68 -6.54 -16.14 6.43
C LYS A 68 -6.09 -17.55 6.86
N LEU A 69 -4.86 -17.93 6.57
CA LEU A 69 -4.29 -19.22 7.00
C LEU A 69 -4.17 -19.31 8.52
N VAL A 70 -3.61 -18.27 9.17
CA VAL A 70 -3.48 -18.16 10.63
C VAL A 70 -4.85 -18.25 11.30
N THR A 71 -5.84 -17.49 10.83
CA THR A 71 -7.22 -17.58 11.36
C THR A 71 -7.79 -18.99 11.24
N LYS A 72 -7.56 -19.66 10.10
CA LYS A 72 -8.02 -21.04 9.88
C LYS A 72 -7.34 -22.04 10.82
N ILE A 73 -6.02 -21.94 11.00
CA ILE A 73 -5.24 -22.80 11.90
C ILE A 73 -5.69 -22.60 13.35
N ASN A 74 -5.82 -21.35 13.80
CA ASN A 74 -6.25 -21.03 15.16
C ASN A 74 -7.68 -21.52 15.43
N LYS A 75 -8.60 -21.36 14.47
CA LYS A 75 -9.98 -21.88 14.58
C LYS A 75 -10.02 -23.41 14.63
N ALA A 76 -9.16 -24.07 13.87
CA ALA A 76 -9.04 -25.53 13.87
C ALA A 76 -8.28 -26.07 15.09
N LYS A 77 -7.60 -25.21 15.87
CA LYS A 77 -6.64 -25.59 16.90
C LYS A 77 -5.67 -26.68 16.42
N GLY A 78 -5.25 -26.57 15.15
CA GLY A 78 -4.56 -27.65 14.45
C GLY A 78 -4.47 -27.43 12.94
N PRO A 79 -3.90 -28.39 12.20
CA PRO A 79 -3.69 -28.27 10.76
C PRO A 79 -5.03 -28.19 10.01
N VAL A 80 -5.17 -27.17 9.17
CA VAL A 80 -6.26 -27.11 8.18
C VAL A 80 -5.94 -28.15 7.09
N LYS A 81 -6.82 -29.15 6.89
CA LYS A 81 -6.62 -30.34 6.02
C LYS A 81 -5.69 -30.07 4.84
N LYS A 82 -4.67 -30.93 4.67
CA LYS A 82 -3.72 -30.91 3.55
C LYS A 82 -4.47 -30.78 2.22
N ARG A 83 -3.96 -29.94 1.32
CA ARG A 83 -4.25 -30.00 -0.11
C ARG A 83 -4.06 -31.45 -0.52
N SER A 84 -5.12 -32.15 -0.89
CA SER A 84 -5.01 -33.46 -1.52
C SER A 84 -4.13 -33.24 -2.75
N MET A 85 -2.90 -33.75 -2.66
CA MET A 85 -2.03 -33.92 -3.80
C MET A 85 -2.72 -35.01 -4.61
N VAL A 86 -3.51 -34.60 -5.61
CA VAL A 86 -4.03 -35.54 -6.60
C VAL A 86 -2.79 -36.04 -7.36
N PRO A 87 -2.60 -37.37 -7.51
CA PRO A 87 -1.47 -37.94 -8.24
C PRO A 87 -1.35 -37.39 -9.66
#